data_AF-F9DM72-F1
#
_entry.id   AF-F9DM72-F1
#
_cell.length_a   1.000
_cell.length_b   1.000
_cell.length_c   1.000
_cell.angle_alpha   90.00
_cell.angle_beta   90.00
_cell.angle_gamma   90.00
#
_symmetry.space_group_name_H-M   'P 1'
#
loop_
_entity.id
_entity.type
_entity.pdbx_description
1 polymer ?
#
loop_
_entity_poly.entity_id
_entity_poly.type
_entity_poly.pdbx_seq_one_letter_code
_entity_poly.pdbx_strand_id
1 'polypeptide(L)'
;MKKIIFLLAIVLGAIAITSCSDNDSYDKQLKRERKSINTFIVKHGINVISEAQFEKQGNKTDVSKNQYVLLNNSGVYMQIVNEGTGEKLKNGETATVLCRFDETNVQGDTLMLSNRNLRWDGIVDKMLVTRTSGTFTASFDKSSSLMAQVYKSESVPKGWLVPLPYIKLGRITSATDQLAHVRLIVPSAQGQSFASKEVLACAYDITFQRGV
;
A
#
# COMPACT_ATOMS: atom_id res chain seq x y z
N MET A 1 21.86 58.22 -21.88
CA MET A 1 21.95 57.16 -20.84
C MET A 1 20.84 57.20 -19.78
N LYS A 2 19.73 57.96 -19.94
CA LYS A 2 18.58 57.92 -19.01
C LYS A 2 17.36 57.13 -19.52
N LYS A 3 17.31 56.79 -20.82
CA LYS A 3 16.19 56.05 -21.44
C LYS A 3 16.38 54.53 -21.50
N ILE A 4 17.61 54.03 -21.32
CA ILE A 4 17.91 52.58 -21.28
C ILE A 4 17.68 51.99 -19.87
N ILE A 5 17.82 52.81 -18.83
CA ILE A 5 17.58 52.40 -17.43
C ILE A 5 16.08 52.15 -17.19
N PHE A 6 15.19 52.82 -17.94
CA PHE A 6 13.75 52.65 -17.81
C PHE A 6 13.22 51.36 -18.46
N LEU A 7 13.92 50.82 -19.46
CA LEU A 7 13.52 49.58 -20.15
C LEU A 7 13.95 48.32 -19.37
N LEU A 8 15.03 48.41 -18.58
CA LEU A 8 15.44 47.32 -17.69
C LEU A 8 14.53 47.19 -16.45
N ALA A 9 13.91 48.28 -16.02
CA ALA A 9 12.99 48.31 -14.87
C ALA A 9 11.62 47.66 -15.17
N ILE A 10 11.20 47.62 -16.45
CA ILE A 10 9.90 47.05 -16.85
C ILE A 10 10.00 45.53 -17.05
N VAL A 11 11.16 45.01 -17.47
CA VAL A 11 11.38 43.56 -17.65
C VAL A 11 11.59 42.82 -16.32
N LEU A 12 12.04 43.52 -15.27
CA LEU A 12 12.19 42.96 -13.92
C LEU A 12 10.89 42.93 -13.09
N GLY A 13 9.82 43.62 -13.53
CA GLY A 13 8.53 43.68 -12.84
C GLY A 13 7.54 42.56 -13.21
N ALA A 14 7.86 41.73 -14.22
CA ALA A 14 6.96 40.67 -14.70
C ALA A 14 7.20 39.30 -14.06
N ILE A 15 8.15 39.18 -13.12
CA ILE A 15 8.27 37.99 -12.28
C ILE A 15 7.39 38.21 -11.03
N ALA A 16 6.09 38.38 -11.27
CA ALA A 16 5.11 38.12 -10.23
C ALA A 16 5.14 36.61 -9.96
N ILE A 17 6.03 36.24 -9.05
CA ILE A 17 5.97 35.12 -8.12
C ILE A 17 4.63 34.38 -8.21
N THR A 18 4.51 33.44 -9.14
CA THR A 18 3.66 32.27 -8.91
C THR A 18 4.48 31.38 -7.99
N SER A 19 4.58 31.78 -6.71
CA SER A 19 4.98 30.85 -5.68
C SER A 19 3.83 29.85 -5.54
N CYS A 20 3.83 28.80 -6.36
CA CYS A 20 3.09 27.58 -6.05
C CYS A 20 3.78 26.88 -4.89
N SER A 21 3.83 27.54 -3.74
CA SER A 21 4.09 26.88 -2.47
C SER A 21 2.73 26.64 -1.83
N ASP A 22 1.96 25.71 -2.39
CA ASP A 22 0.88 25.10 -1.63
C ASP A 22 1.54 24.22 -0.56
N ASN A 23 2.12 24.87 0.45
CA ASN A 23 2.61 24.23 1.65
C ASN A 23 1.37 23.93 2.51
N ASP A 24 0.59 22.96 2.03
CA ASP A 24 -0.67 22.61 2.65
C ASP A 24 -0.43 22.09 4.05
N SER A 25 -1.11 22.68 5.03
CA SER A 25 -1.15 22.18 6.40
C SER A 25 -1.44 20.68 6.41
N TYR A 26 -0.87 19.92 7.33
CA TYR A 26 -1.06 18.48 7.45
C TYR A 26 -2.54 18.04 7.36
N ASP A 27 -3.45 18.80 8.00
CA ASP A 27 -4.91 18.55 7.94
C ASP A 27 -5.49 18.62 6.52
N LYS A 28 -4.99 19.56 5.69
CA LYS A 28 -5.38 19.66 4.28
C LYS A 28 -4.86 18.46 3.49
N GLN A 29 -3.66 17.97 3.78
CA GLN A 29 -3.11 16.78 3.14
C GLN A 29 -3.94 15.54 3.46
N LEU A 30 -4.29 15.33 4.73
CA LEU A 30 -5.20 14.25 5.15
C LEU A 30 -6.60 14.37 4.52
N LYS A 31 -7.11 15.59 4.34
CA LYS A 31 -8.38 15.80 3.62
C LYS A 31 -8.27 15.40 2.14
N ARG A 32 -7.15 15.72 1.48
CA ARG A 32 -6.90 15.30 0.10
C ARG A 32 -6.77 13.79 -0.03
N GLU A 33 -6.04 13.15 0.87
CA GLU A 33 -5.92 11.69 0.92
C GLU A 33 -7.28 11.00 1.07
N ARG A 34 -8.10 11.44 2.02
CA ARG A 34 -9.46 10.86 2.18
C ARG A 34 -10.30 11.05 0.91
N LYS A 35 -10.18 12.21 0.26
CA LYS A 35 -10.87 12.48 -1.00
C LYS A 35 -10.37 11.59 -2.13
N SER A 36 -9.05 11.35 -2.23
CA SER A 36 -8.49 10.48 -3.26
C SER A 36 -8.90 9.02 -3.06
N ILE A 37 -8.87 8.50 -1.82
CA ILE A 37 -9.37 7.16 -1.50
C ILE A 37 -10.84 7.01 -1.90
N ASN A 38 -11.69 7.96 -1.52
CA ASN A 38 -13.11 7.90 -1.89
C ASN A 38 -13.31 7.94 -3.42
N THR A 39 -12.54 8.78 -4.11
CA THR A 39 -12.61 8.89 -5.57
C THR A 39 -12.20 7.58 -6.25
N PHE A 40 -11.13 6.94 -5.75
CA PHE A 40 -10.67 5.64 -6.22
C PHE A 40 -11.71 4.55 -5.98
N ILE A 41 -12.30 4.48 -4.78
CA ILE A 41 -13.37 3.52 -4.43
C ILE A 41 -14.54 3.64 -5.40
N VAL A 42 -15.02 4.86 -5.65
CA VAL A 42 -16.14 5.10 -6.58
C VAL A 42 -15.75 4.75 -8.01
N LYS A 43 -14.58 5.21 -8.47
CA LYS A 43 -14.09 4.98 -9.84
C LYS A 43 -13.96 3.48 -10.14
N HIS A 44 -13.47 2.69 -9.19
CA HIS A 44 -13.26 1.26 -9.33
C HIS A 44 -14.47 0.41 -8.93
N GLY A 45 -15.62 1.03 -8.61
CA GLY A 45 -16.83 0.31 -8.23
C GLY A 45 -16.63 -0.61 -7.02
N ILE A 46 -15.85 -0.16 -6.04
CA ILE A 46 -15.54 -0.94 -4.84
C ILE A 46 -16.74 -0.92 -3.90
N ASN A 47 -17.22 -2.11 -3.55
CA ASN A 47 -18.30 -2.29 -2.58
C ASN A 47 -17.71 -2.40 -1.17
N VAL A 48 -17.77 -1.31 -0.41
CA VAL A 48 -17.23 -1.29 0.96
C VAL A 48 -18.24 -1.91 1.93
N ILE A 49 -17.79 -2.90 2.70
CA ILE A 49 -18.56 -3.54 3.77
C ILE A 49 -17.96 -3.20 5.15
N SER A 50 -18.79 -3.29 6.19
CA SER A 50 -18.36 -3.09 7.59
C SER A 50 -17.62 -4.31 8.14
N GLU A 51 -16.82 -4.10 9.19
CA GLU A 51 -16.19 -5.20 9.97
C GLU A 51 -17.23 -6.20 10.48
N ALA A 52 -18.35 -5.72 11.02
CA ALA A 52 -19.43 -6.58 11.50
C ALA A 52 -20.03 -7.47 10.40
N GLN A 53 -20.17 -6.95 9.17
CA GLN A 53 -20.60 -7.76 8.02
C GLN A 53 -19.52 -8.77 7.63
N PHE A 54 -18.27 -8.33 7.56
CA PHE A 54 -17.11 -9.18 7.24
C PHE A 54 -17.00 -10.36 8.22
N GLU A 55 -17.14 -10.12 9.52
CA GLU A 55 -17.16 -11.16 10.56
C GLU A 55 -18.35 -12.12 10.40
N LYS A 56 -19.56 -11.59 10.16
CA LYS A 56 -20.77 -12.40 9.96
C LYS A 56 -20.67 -13.32 8.74
N GLN A 57 -19.89 -12.96 7.72
CA GLN A 57 -19.62 -13.80 6.55
C GLN A 57 -18.33 -14.62 6.67
N GLY A 58 -17.83 -14.80 7.91
CA GLY A 58 -16.71 -15.68 8.22
C GLY A 58 -15.34 -15.12 7.86
N ASN A 59 -15.17 -13.80 7.93
CA ASN A 59 -13.95 -13.06 7.55
C ASN A 59 -13.56 -13.28 6.08
N LYS A 60 -14.54 -13.25 5.19
CA LYS A 60 -14.36 -13.39 3.74
C LYS A 60 -14.87 -12.16 3.01
N THR A 61 -14.41 -11.93 1.80
CA THR A 61 -14.96 -10.93 0.88
C THR A 61 -15.47 -11.60 -0.39
N ASP A 62 -16.55 -11.09 -0.96
CA ASP A 62 -17.07 -11.55 -2.25
C ASP A 62 -16.39 -10.80 -3.41
N VAL A 63 -15.44 -11.47 -4.08
CA VAL A 63 -14.68 -10.91 -5.22
C VAL A 63 -15.58 -10.59 -6.40
N SER A 64 -16.64 -11.38 -6.64
CA SER A 64 -17.58 -11.15 -7.75
C SER A 64 -18.37 -9.86 -7.59
N LYS A 65 -18.52 -9.38 -6.35
CA LYS A 65 -19.17 -8.10 -6.00
C LYS A 65 -18.17 -6.99 -5.69
N ASN A 66 -16.89 -7.22 -5.96
CA ASN A 66 -15.80 -6.31 -5.65
C ASN A 66 -15.83 -5.82 -4.18
N GLN A 67 -16.07 -6.73 -3.24
CA GLN A 67 -16.20 -6.37 -1.82
C GLN A 67 -14.84 -6.09 -1.18
N TYR A 68 -14.78 -5.01 -0.41
CA TYR A 68 -13.67 -4.66 0.47
C TYR A 68 -14.21 -4.38 1.86
N VAL A 69 -13.59 -4.93 2.90
CA VAL A 69 -13.88 -4.52 4.28
C VAL A 69 -13.04 -3.29 4.63
N LEU A 70 -13.64 -2.27 5.23
CA LEU A 70 -12.90 -1.18 5.89
C LEU A 70 -12.62 -1.59 7.34
N LEU A 71 -11.35 -1.78 7.71
CA LEU A 71 -10.95 -2.05 9.08
C LEU A 71 -10.70 -0.75 9.84
N ASN A 72 -11.54 -0.44 10.83
CA ASN A 72 -11.55 0.88 11.47
C ASN A 72 -10.25 1.20 12.21
N ASN A 73 -9.62 0.18 12.83
CA ASN A 73 -8.40 0.38 13.61
C ASN A 73 -7.18 0.80 12.76
N SER A 74 -7.16 0.45 11.47
CA SER A 74 -6.05 0.77 10.58
C SER A 74 -6.43 1.79 9.50
N GLY A 75 -7.71 1.94 9.19
CA GLY A 75 -8.19 2.71 8.03
C GLY A 75 -7.91 2.03 6.69
N VAL A 76 -7.48 0.76 6.70
CA VAL A 76 -7.17 -0.02 5.50
C VAL A 76 -8.46 -0.64 4.94
N TYR A 77 -8.65 -0.51 3.63
CA TYR A 77 -9.66 -1.28 2.90
C TYR A 77 -9.01 -2.55 2.37
N MET A 78 -9.63 -3.70 2.59
CA MET A 78 -9.06 -5.00 2.24
C MET A 78 -10.06 -5.88 1.51
N GLN A 79 -9.63 -6.46 0.39
CA GLN A 79 -10.28 -7.58 -0.27
C GLN A 79 -9.38 -8.81 -0.16
N ILE A 80 -9.92 -9.92 0.33
CA ILE A 80 -9.27 -11.22 0.28
C ILE A 80 -9.71 -11.88 -1.02
N VAL A 81 -8.82 -11.90 -2.02
CA VAL A 81 -9.06 -12.56 -3.31
C VAL A 81 -8.91 -14.06 -3.14
N ASN A 82 -7.88 -14.48 -2.38
CA ASN A 82 -7.64 -15.85 -2.00
C ASN A 82 -7.07 -15.92 -0.59
N GLU A 83 -7.62 -16.80 0.26
CA GLU A 83 -7.10 -17.03 1.62
C GLU A 83 -5.70 -17.67 1.59
N GLY A 84 -5.39 -18.44 0.53
CA GLY A 84 -4.16 -19.20 0.37
C GLY A 84 -4.22 -20.60 1.00
N THR A 85 -3.26 -21.43 0.62
CA THR A 85 -2.98 -22.74 1.22
C THR A 85 -2.04 -22.59 2.43
N GLY A 86 -1.98 -23.62 3.28
CA GLY A 86 -1.08 -23.70 4.43
C GLY A 86 -1.77 -23.30 5.73
N GLU A 87 -1.01 -22.69 6.63
CA GLU A 87 -1.50 -22.32 7.96
C GLU A 87 -1.35 -20.83 8.22
N LYS A 88 -2.21 -20.28 9.07
CA LYS A 88 -2.02 -18.94 9.62
C LYS A 88 -0.79 -18.95 10.54
N LEU A 89 -0.04 -17.86 10.54
CA LEU A 89 1.12 -17.72 11.43
C LEU A 89 0.69 -17.84 12.90
N LYS A 90 1.34 -18.71 13.67
CA LYS A 90 0.97 -19.02 15.06
C LYS A 90 1.51 -17.96 16.02
N ASN A 91 0.93 -17.88 17.20
CA ASN A 91 1.42 -16.95 18.21
C ASN A 91 2.84 -17.34 18.67
N GLY A 92 3.75 -16.38 18.75
CA GLY A 92 5.17 -16.59 19.06
C GLY A 92 5.99 -17.09 17.86
N GLU A 93 5.38 -17.22 16.68
CA GLU A 93 6.07 -17.69 15.49
C GLU A 93 6.69 -16.54 14.70
N THR A 94 7.91 -16.76 14.23
CA THR A 94 8.59 -15.94 13.22
C THR A 94 8.75 -16.74 11.94
N ALA A 95 8.41 -16.17 10.80
CA ALA A 95 8.57 -16.80 9.50
C ALA A 95 9.03 -15.82 8.42
N THR A 96 9.82 -16.34 7.49
CA THR A 96 10.08 -15.65 6.21
C THR A 96 8.80 -15.66 5.38
N VAL A 97 8.40 -14.51 4.85
CA VAL A 97 7.27 -14.36 3.93
C VAL A 97 7.74 -13.65 2.68
N LEU A 98 7.41 -14.23 1.53
CA LEU A 98 7.77 -13.77 0.20
C LEU A 98 6.55 -13.08 -0.43
N CYS A 99 6.77 -11.92 -1.03
CA CYS A 99 5.71 -11.06 -1.57
C CYS A 99 5.95 -10.69 -3.04
N ARG A 100 4.90 -10.81 -3.84
CA ARG A 100 4.83 -10.20 -5.18
C ARG A 100 3.71 -9.19 -5.21
N PHE A 101 3.99 -7.98 -5.68
CA PHE A 101 3.05 -6.87 -5.59
C PHE A 101 3.07 -5.94 -6.81
N ASP A 102 1.94 -5.27 -7.00
CA ASP A 102 1.81 -4.01 -7.72
C ASP A 102 1.38 -2.93 -6.72
N GLU A 103 2.06 -1.78 -6.74
CA GLU A 103 1.75 -0.59 -5.92
C GLU A 103 1.29 0.53 -6.84
N THR A 104 0.11 1.07 -6.57
CA THR A 104 -0.53 2.14 -7.34
C THR A 104 -0.75 3.35 -6.46
N ASN A 105 -0.40 4.54 -6.95
CA ASN A 105 -0.78 5.80 -6.32
C ASN A 105 -2.30 5.98 -6.43
N VAL A 106 -3.01 6.07 -5.30
CA VAL A 106 -4.48 6.17 -5.30
C VAL A 106 -4.98 7.49 -5.90
N GLN A 107 -4.25 8.59 -5.71
CA GLN A 107 -4.66 9.92 -6.21
C GLN A 107 -4.57 10.00 -7.73
N GLY A 108 -3.48 9.49 -8.31
CA GLY A 108 -3.27 9.48 -9.76
C GLY A 108 -3.82 8.25 -10.48
N ASP A 109 -4.22 7.22 -9.73
CA ASP A 109 -4.53 5.89 -10.26
C ASP A 109 -3.43 5.40 -11.22
N THR A 110 -2.18 5.50 -10.75
CA THR A 110 -0.98 5.27 -11.56
C THR A 110 -0.05 4.29 -10.86
N LEU A 111 0.41 3.26 -11.58
CA LEU A 111 1.38 2.29 -11.09
C LEU A 111 2.69 3.00 -10.70
N MET A 112 3.11 2.84 -9.45
CA MET A 112 4.34 3.42 -8.91
C MET A 112 5.49 2.41 -8.90
N LEU A 113 5.21 1.20 -8.42
CA LEU A 113 6.23 0.17 -8.24
C LEU A 113 5.61 -1.21 -8.42
N SER A 114 6.35 -2.11 -9.04
CA SER A 114 5.93 -3.50 -9.20
C SER A 114 7.16 -4.38 -9.28
N ASN A 115 7.14 -5.50 -8.54
CA ASN A 115 8.10 -6.59 -8.69
C ASN A 115 7.54 -7.76 -9.51
N ARG A 116 6.47 -7.52 -10.29
CA ARG A 116 5.84 -8.50 -11.20
C ARG A 116 6.15 -8.24 -12.67
N ASN A 117 6.73 -7.09 -12.99
CA ASN A 117 7.17 -6.77 -14.36
C ASN A 117 8.49 -7.47 -14.71
N LEU A 118 8.79 -7.54 -16.00
CA LEU A 118 10.00 -8.18 -16.54
C LEU A 118 11.31 -7.57 -16.02
N ARG A 119 11.30 -6.31 -15.57
CA ARG A 119 12.51 -5.65 -15.04
C ARG A 119 12.93 -6.22 -13.69
N TRP A 120 11.97 -6.70 -12.91
CA TRP A 120 12.16 -7.11 -11.51
C TRP A 120 11.63 -8.52 -11.23
N ASP A 121 11.43 -9.34 -12.27
CA ASP A 121 10.94 -10.71 -12.17
C ASP A 121 11.89 -11.60 -11.33
N GLY A 122 13.19 -11.33 -11.34
CA GLY A 122 14.18 -11.99 -10.47
C GLY A 122 14.14 -11.56 -9.00
N ILE A 123 13.40 -10.51 -8.64
CA ILE A 123 13.34 -9.95 -7.28
C ILE A 123 12.00 -10.26 -6.62
N VAL A 124 12.06 -10.98 -5.50
CA VAL A 124 10.89 -11.25 -4.64
C VAL A 124 11.11 -10.54 -3.32
N ASP A 125 10.14 -9.72 -2.90
CA ASP A 125 10.26 -9.03 -1.62
C ASP A 125 10.16 -10.03 -0.48
N LYS A 126 11.16 -10.01 0.41
CA LYS A 126 11.30 -10.95 1.51
C LYS A 126 11.18 -10.19 2.81
N MET A 127 10.16 -10.52 3.60
CA MET A 127 9.98 -9.98 4.93
C MET A 127 10.10 -11.06 5.99
N LEU A 128 10.74 -10.75 7.11
CA LEU A 128 10.72 -11.56 8.31
C LEU A 128 9.56 -11.11 9.18
N VAL A 129 8.53 -11.95 9.31
CA VAL A 129 7.28 -11.61 10.01
C VAL A 129 7.24 -12.35 11.34
N THR A 130 6.92 -11.63 12.41
CA THR A 130 6.69 -12.22 13.74
C THR A 130 5.29 -11.92 14.22
N ARG A 131 4.60 -12.93 14.77
CA ARG A 131 3.34 -12.75 15.47
C ARG A 131 3.55 -12.81 16.98
N THR A 132 3.20 -11.73 17.69
CA THR A 132 3.27 -11.66 19.15
C THR A 132 1.94 -11.18 19.71
N SER A 133 1.26 -12.04 20.48
CA SER A 133 0.03 -11.76 21.21
C SER A 133 -1.07 -11.08 20.38
N GLY A 134 -1.26 -11.55 19.13
CA GLY A 134 -2.27 -11.01 18.21
C GLY A 134 -1.78 -9.88 17.30
N THR A 135 -0.60 -9.33 17.54
CA THR A 135 0.03 -8.29 16.70
C THR A 135 1.07 -8.89 15.77
N PHE A 136 1.22 -8.30 14.59
CA PHE A 136 2.24 -8.66 13.61
C PHE A 136 3.26 -7.54 13.48
N THR A 137 4.54 -7.91 13.46
CA THR A 137 5.66 -7.03 13.10
C THR A 137 6.44 -7.65 11.96
N ALA A 138 7.06 -6.82 11.13
CA ALA A 138 7.90 -7.32 10.06
C ALA A 138 8.99 -6.32 9.66
N SER A 139 10.07 -6.87 9.10
CA SER A 139 11.13 -6.11 8.45
C SER A 139 11.51 -6.77 7.13
N PHE A 140 11.79 -5.97 6.11
CA PHE A 140 12.34 -6.46 4.85
C PHE A 140 13.80 -6.88 4.99
N ASP A 141 14.18 -7.93 4.28
CA ASP A 141 15.57 -8.15 3.89
C ASP A 141 15.93 -7.09 2.84
N LYS A 142 16.70 -6.08 3.27
CA LYS A 142 17.09 -4.93 2.46
C LYS A 142 17.83 -5.31 1.18
N SER A 143 18.59 -6.41 1.21
CA SER A 143 19.41 -6.82 0.08
C SER A 143 18.60 -7.43 -1.05
N SER A 144 17.43 -8.01 -0.73
CA SER A 144 16.62 -8.78 -1.68
C SER A 144 15.21 -8.23 -1.93
N SER A 145 14.80 -7.16 -1.25
CA SER A 145 13.45 -6.60 -1.38
C SER A 145 13.41 -5.29 -2.16
N LEU A 146 12.61 -5.23 -3.21
CA LEU A 146 12.48 -4.06 -4.07
C LEU A 146 11.90 -2.86 -3.30
N MET A 147 10.88 -3.08 -2.46
CA MET A 147 10.32 -2.03 -1.59
C MET A 147 11.39 -1.35 -0.75
N ALA A 148 12.24 -2.16 -0.11
CA ALA A 148 13.25 -1.64 0.80
C ALA A 148 14.35 -0.86 0.07
N GLN A 149 14.72 -1.28 -1.14
CA GLN A 149 15.70 -0.60 -1.98
C GLN A 149 15.17 0.73 -2.50
N VAL A 150 13.94 0.74 -3.05
CA VAL A 150 13.34 1.94 -3.65
C VAL A 150 13.01 2.99 -2.60
N TYR A 151 12.38 2.58 -1.49
CA TYR A 151 11.97 3.48 -0.42
C TYR A 151 13.01 3.66 0.69
N LYS A 152 14.18 3.03 0.53
CA LYS A 152 15.35 3.14 1.43
C LYS A 152 15.01 2.87 2.90
N SER A 153 14.14 1.88 3.15
CA SER A 153 13.66 1.53 4.48
C SER A 153 13.43 0.03 4.61
N GLU A 154 13.87 -0.56 5.71
CA GLU A 154 13.56 -1.96 6.05
C GLU A 154 12.16 -2.13 6.65
N SER A 155 11.46 -1.03 6.95
CA SER A 155 10.10 -1.11 7.48
C SER A 155 9.12 -1.60 6.41
N VAL A 156 8.41 -2.67 6.72
CA VAL A 156 7.27 -3.12 5.91
C VAL A 156 6.10 -2.16 6.12
N PRO A 157 5.34 -1.76 5.06
CA PRO A 157 4.09 -1.04 5.24
C PRO A 157 3.20 -1.77 6.24
N LYS A 158 2.75 -1.07 7.29
CA LYS A 158 1.87 -1.67 8.31
C LYS A 158 0.58 -2.21 7.69
N GLY A 159 0.10 -1.58 6.61
CA GLY A 159 -1.04 -2.05 5.82
C GLY A 159 -0.85 -3.44 5.23
N TRP A 160 0.38 -3.88 4.93
CA TRP A 160 0.64 -5.24 4.44
C TRP A 160 0.52 -6.31 5.53
N LEU A 161 0.56 -5.92 6.81
CA LEU A 161 0.43 -6.84 7.94
C LEU A 161 -1.03 -7.06 8.35
N VAL A 162 -1.92 -6.14 7.97
CA VAL A 162 -3.37 -6.20 8.19
C VAL A 162 -4.03 -7.51 7.73
N PRO A 163 -3.71 -8.10 6.56
CA PRO A 163 -4.32 -9.35 6.11
C PRO A 163 -3.85 -10.60 6.86
N LEU A 164 -2.70 -10.57 7.55
CA LEU A 164 -2.06 -11.76 8.15
C LEU A 164 -2.92 -12.55 9.17
N PRO A 165 -3.82 -11.95 9.96
CA PRO A 165 -4.78 -12.71 10.78
C PRO A 165 -5.77 -13.56 9.96
N TYR A 166 -5.98 -13.21 8.68
CA TYR A 166 -7.05 -13.76 7.85
C TYR A 166 -6.53 -14.74 6.80
N ILE A 167 -5.29 -14.61 6.35
CA ILE A 167 -4.70 -15.44 5.29
C ILE A 167 -3.81 -16.57 5.81
N LYS A 168 -3.62 -17.59 4.98
CA LYS A 168 -2.74 -18.74 5.22
C LYS A 168 -1.44 -18.59 4.44
N LEU A 169 -0.34 -18.99 5.08
CA LEU A 169 1.00 -18.91 4.51
C LEU A 169 1.48 -20.33 4.18
N GLY A 170 1.46 -20.64 2.89
CA GLY A 170 1.91 -21.91 2.34
C GLY A 170 2.85 -21.73 1.15
N ARG A 171 3.17 -22.84 0.49
CA ARG A 171 3.97 -22.89 -0.74
C ARG A 171 3.18 -23.64 -1.79
N ILE A 172 3.45 -23.34 -3.07
CA ILE A 172 2.88 -24.11 -4.18
C ILE A 172 3.70 -25.38 -4.34
N THR A 173 3.11 -26.51 -3.98
CA THR A 173 3.69 -27.86 -4.08
C THR A 173 2.83 -28.80 -4.91
N SER A 174 1.57 -28.43 -5.16
CA SER A 174 0.61 -29.15 -5.97
C SER A 174 -0.17 -28.19 -6.88
N ALA A 175 -0.85 -28.73 -7.89
CA ALA A 175 -1.67 -27.94 -8.82
C ALA A 175 -2.90 -27.27 -8.17
N THR A 176 -3.32 -27.76 -6.99
CA THR A 176 -4.45 -27.20 -6.23
C THR A 176 -4.04 -26.14 -5.23
N ASP A 177 -2.73 -25.97 -4.99
CA ASP A 177 -2.26 -24.96 -4.05
C ASP A 177 -2.46 -23.56 -4.62
N GLN A 178 -2.81 -22.62 -3.74
CA GLN A 178 -2.98 -21.23 -4.09
C GLN A 178 -2.23 -20.36 -3.09
N LEU A 179 -1.57 -19.30 -3.58
CA LEU A 179 -0.99 -18.31 -2.69
C LEU A 179 -2.09 -17.45 -2.09
N ALA A 180 -1.88 -16.97 -0.87
CA ALA A 180 -2.73 -15.92 -0.35
C ALA A 180 -2.60 -14.70 -1.26
N HIS A 181 -3.74 -14.13 -1.63
CA HIS A 181 -3.82 -13.01 -2.55
C HIS A 181 -4.83 -12.02 -2.01
N VAL A 182 -4.41 -10.78 -1.80
CA VAL A 182 -5.27 -9.71 -1.31
C VAL A 182 -5.06 -8.45 -2.11
N ARG A 183 -6.07 -7.58 -2.07
CA ARG A 183 -5.99 -6.22 -2.56
C ARG A 183 -6.25 -5.27 -1.40
N LEU A 184 -5.46 -4.20 -1.32
CA LEU A 184 -5.46 -3.27 -0.20
C LEU A 184 -5.56 -1.84 -0.72
N ILE A 185 -6.28 -0.98 -0.02
CA ILE A 185 -6.11 0.47 -0.09
C ILE A 185 -5.58 0.92 1.26
N VAL A 186 -4.36 1.43 1.27
CA VAL A 186 -3.57 1.70 2.47
C VAL A 186 -3.36 3.20 2.59
N PRO A 187 -3.89 3.87 3.64
CA PRO A 187 -3.61 5.28 3.89
C PRO A 187 -2.14 5.46 4.28
N SER A 188 -1.61 6.66 4.07
CA SER A 188 -0.23 7.07 4.36
C SER A 188 0.24 6.68 5.75
N ALA A 189 -0.61 6.82 6.77
CA ALA A 189 -0.30 6.44 8.16
C ALA A 189 0.05 4.94 8.34
N GLN A 190 -0.35 4.09 7.39
CA GLN A 190 -0.07 2.65 7.34
C GLN A 190 0.84 2.26 6.17
N GLY A 191 1.30 3.24 5.37
CA GLY A 191 2.06 3.04 4.16
C GLY A 191 3.57 2.88 4.38
N GLN A 192 4.31 2.80 3.28
CA GLN A 192 5.77 2.91 3.28
C GLN A 192 6.23 4.37 3.55
N SER A 193 7.54 4.57 3.68
CA SER A 193 8.17 5.83 4.10
C SER A 193 7.83 7.04 3.22
N PHE A 194 7.84 6.89 1.90
CA PHE A 194 7.43 7.91 0.93
C PHE A 194 5.93 8.23 1.04
N ALA A 195 5.07 7.20 1.09
CA ALA A 195 3.62 7.42 1.23
C ALA A 195 3.28 8.18 2.53
N SER A 196 3.95 7.83 3.64
CA SER A 196 3.83 8.52 4.93
C SER A 196 4.26 9.98 4.84
N LYS A 197 5.40 10.24 4.18
CA LYS A 197 5.98 11.58 4.06
C LYS A 197 5.11 12.50 3.20
N GLU A 198 4.60 11.99 2.10
CA GLU A 198 3.81 12.77 1.13
C GLU A 198 2.30 12.75 1.43
N VAL A 199 1.88 12.06 2.49
CA VAL A 199 0.49 11.93 2.92
C VAL A 199 -0.41 11.49 1.75
N LEU A 200 0.00 10.41 1.10
CA LEU A 200 -0.76 9.78 0.01
C LEU A 200 -1.09 8.33 0.34
N ALA A 201 -2.23 7.88 -0.16
CA ALA A 201 -2.63 6.48 -0.08
C ALA A 201 -2.08 5.68 -1.27
N CYS A 202 -1.75 4.42 -1.01
CA CYS A 202 -1.36 3.45 -2.04
C CYS A 202 -2.38 2.31 -2.10
N ALA A 203 -2.69 1.87 -3.31
CA ALA A 203 -3.40 0.62 -3.54
C ALA A 203 -2.39 -0.48 -3.86
N TYR A 204 -2.59 -1.66 -3.29
CA TYR A 204 -1.74 -2.83 -3.52
C TYR A 204 -2.56 -3.99 -4.03
N ASP A 205 -2.07 -4.69 -5.06
CA ASP A 205 -2.45 -6.06 -5.36
C ASP A 205 -1.24 -6.93 -4.98
N ILE A 206 -1.37 -7.79 -3.97
CA ILE A 206 -0.22 -8.46 -3.33
C ILE A 206 -0.51 -9.92 -3.02
N THR A 207 0.46 -10.78 -3.29
CA THR A 207 0.46 -12.19 -2.87
C THR A 207 1.45 -12.44 -1.73
N PHE A 208 1.14 -13.42 -0.89
CA PHE A 208 1.99 -13.87 0.21
C PHE A 208 2.26 -15.37 0.09
N GLN A 209 3.54 -15.72 0.22
CA GLN A 209 4.02 -17.10 0.23
C GLN A 209 4.94 -17.33 1.42
N ARG A 210 4.87 -18.51 2.03
CA ARG A 210 5.83 -18.89 3.07
C ARG A 210 7.22 -19.15 2.46
N GLY A 211 8.25 -18.51 3.02
CA GLY A 211 9.65 -18.72 2.67
C GLY A 211 10.21 -20.05 3.19
N VAL A 212 11.45 -20.37 2.78
CA VAL A 212 12.26 -21.43 3.42
C VAL A 212 12.81 -20.89 4.73
#